data_AF-A0A3D3WW20-F1
#
_entry.id   AF-A0A3D3WW20-F1
#
_cell.length_a   1.000
_cell.length_b   1.000
_cell.length_c   1.000
_cell.angle_alpha   90.00
_cell.angle_beta   90.00
_cell.angle_gamma   90.00
#
_symmetry.space_group_name_H-M   'P 1'
#
loop_
_entity.id
_entity.type
_entity.pdbx_description
1 polymer ?
#
loop_
_entity_poly.entity_id
_entity_poly.type
_entity_poly.pdbx_seq_one_letter_code
_entity_poly.pdbx_strand_id
1 'polypeptide(L)'
;MDRMKRPNVKLQQPRSMDLAQVKKVMRLDHTPREFAVLHLLIGHGWRQHEVLEMKALDVRSMERGWIWCHGKEREEFAPILPETVDLLRTLISGMEDDEQVIGSVRGRDRAIR
;
A
#
# COMPACT_ATOMS: atom_id res chain seq x y z
N MET A 1 44.40 -16.13 14.85
CA MET A 1 43.62 -14.87 14.70
C MET A 1 42.36 -15.02 15.51
N ASP A 2 42.24 -14.26 16.59
CA ASP A 2 41.06 -14.23 17.43
C ASP A 2 39.92 -13.56 16.64
N ARG A 3 38.87 -14.32 16.29
CA ARG A 3 37.76 -13.77 15.50
C ARG A 3 36.96 -12.83 16.40
N MET A 4 37.03 -11.54 16.12
CA MET A 4 36.27 -10.49 16.80
C MET A 4 34.79 -10.91 16.90
N LYS A 5 34.29 -11.05 18.13
CA LYS A 5 32.93 -11.52 18.40
C LYS A 5 31.94 -10.51 17.83
N ARG A 6 30.99 -10.96 16.99
CA ARG A 6 29.95 -10.05 16.44
C ARG A 6 29.22 -9.35 17.60
N PRO A 7 28.99 -8.03 17.53
CA PRO A 7 28.21 -7.32 18.53
C PRO A 7 26.84 -7.95 18.68
N ASN A 8 26.42 -8.21 19.91
CA ASN A 8 25.08 -8.69 20.19
C ASN A 8 24.14 -7.48 20.16
N VAL A 9 23.73 -7.07 18.96
CA VAL A 9 22.76 -6.00 18.77
C VAL A 9 21.41 -6.52 19.26
N LYS A 10 20.98 -6.07 20.44
CA LYS A 10 19.59 -6.23 20.86
C LYS A 10 18.76 -5.31 19.99
N LEU A 11 18.14 -5.86 18.95
CA LEU A 11 17.14 -5.13 18.16
C LEU A 11 16.02 -4.72 19.11
N GLN A 12 15.95 -3.42 19.41
CA GLN A 12 14.83 -2.89 20.15
C GLN A 12 13.59 -3.04 19.28
N GLN A 13 12.66 -3.87 19.73
CA GLN A 13 11.37 -3.99 19.05
C GLN A 13 10.65 -2.65 19.18
N PRO A 14 10.27 -2.00 18.05
CA PRO A 14 9.44 -0.81 18.11
C PRO A 14 8.12 -1.12 18.83
N ARG A 15 7.58 -0.14 19.57
CA ARG A 15 6.24 -0.28 20.14
C ARG A 15 5.23 -0.22 19.01
N SER A 16 4.43 -1.28 18.86
CA SER A 16 3.29 -1.29 17.95
C SER A 16 2.26 -0.23 18.34
N MET A 17 1.57 0.31 17.34
CA MET A 17 0.44 1.21 17.58
C MET A 17 -0.73 0.44 18.16
N ASP A 18 -1.36 1.00 19.19
CA ASP A 18 -2.66 0.52 19.66
C ASP A 18 -3.81 1.03 18.77
N LEU A 19 -5.01 0.49 18.99
CA LEU A 19 -6.20 0.87 18.21
C LEU A 19 -6.55 2.35 18.35
N ALA A 20 -6.30 2.97 19.50
CA ALA A 20 -6.58 4.38 19.71
C ALA A 20 -5.62 5.27 18.91
N GLN A 21 -4.35 4.88 18.83
CA GLN A 21 -3.34 5.53 17.99
C GLN A 21 -3.65 5.36 16.50
N VAL A 22 -4.02 4.15 16.06
CA VAL A 22 -4.46 3.91 14.67
C VAL A 22 -5.67 4.79 14.33
N LYS A 23 -6.70 4.82 15.20
CA LYS A 23 -7.87 5.68 14.99
C LYS A 23 -7.53 7.17 14.90
N LYS A 24 -6.49 7.64 15.62
CA LYS A 24 -6.02 9.03 15.50
C LYS A 24 -5.42 9.28 14.12
N VAL A 25 -4.54 8.40 13.65
CA VAL A 25 -3.92 8.50 12.31
C VAL A 25 -4.97 8.48 11.21
N MET A 26 -5.92 7.54 11.27
CA MET A 26 -6.98 7.39 10.25
C MET A 26 -7.97 8.57 10.21
N ARG A 27 -7.99 9.44 11.24
CA ARG A 27 -8.89 10.60 11.34
C ARG A 27 -8.22 11.93 10.96
N LEU A 28 -6.93 11.93 10.68
CA LEU A 28 -6.27 13.11 10.13
C LEU A 28 -6.84 13.42 8.75
N ASP A 29 -6.67 14.67 8.31
CA ASP A 29 -7.06 15.04 6.96
C ASP A 29 -6.08 14.40 5.97
N HIS A 30 -6.62 13.63 5.03
CA HIS A 30 -5.86 12.86 4.04
C HIS A 30 -6.45 13.10 2.67
N THR A 31 -5.60 13.21 1.66
CA THR A 31 -6.05 13.04 0.28
C THR A 31 -6.59 11.61 0.09
N PRO A 32 -7.47 11.38 -0.90
CA PRO A 32 -7.95 10.03 -1.21
C PRO A 32 -6.81 9.02 -1.44
N ARG A 33 -5.69 9.48 -2.04
CA ARG A 33 -4.50 8.65 -2.27
C ARG A 33 -3.80 8.27 -0.97
N GLU A 34 -3.55 9.24 -0.08
CA GLU A 34 -2.93 8.96 1.22
C GLU A 34 -3.80 8.02 2.05
N PHE A 35 -5.11 8.25 2.03
CA PHE A 35 -6.06 7.40 2.74
C PHE A 35 -6.04 5.95 2.20
N ALA A 36 -5.92 5.75 0.89
CA ALA A 36 -5.79 4.42 0.30
C ALA A 36 -4.53 3.70 0.75
N VAL A 37 -3.40 4.42 0.79
CA VAL A 37 -2.13 3.88 1.30
C VAL A 37 -2.28 3.47 2.77
N LEU A 38 -2.95 4.25 3.60
CA LEU A 38 -3.18 3.89 5.00
C LEU A 38 -4.07 2.65 5.14
N HIS A 39 -5.12 2.52 4.33
CA HIS A 39 -5.96 1.32 4.28
C HIS A 39 -5.12 0.07 3.95
N LEU A 40 -4.27 0.15 2.93
CA LEU A 40 -3.45 -0.99 2.49
C LEU A 40 -2.38 -1.36 3.51
N LEU A 41 -1.62 -0.37 4.02
CA LEU A 41 -0.50 -0.62 4.93
C LEU A 41 -0.97 -0.99 6.35
N ILE A 42 -1.92 -0.25 6.90
CA ILE A 42 -2.36 -0.42 8.30
C ILE A 42 -3.56 -1.35 8.39
N GLY A 43 -4.54 -1.20 7.48
CA GLY A 43 -5.77 -1.99 7.50
C GLY A 43 -5.56 -3.42 7.01
N HIS A 44 -4.77 -3.59 5.94
CA HIS A 44 -4.57 -4.91 5.30
C HIS A 44 -3.18 -5.49 5.52
N GLY A 45 -2.25 -4.73 6.09
CA GLY A 45 -0.89 -5.20 6.39
C GLY A 45 -0.02 -5.44 5.16
N TRP A 46 -0.35 -4.81 4.03
CA TRP A 46 0.45 -4.91 2.81
C TRP A 46 1.83 -4.30 3.02
N ARG A 47 2.83 -4.88 2.35
CA ARG A 47 4.18 -4.32 2.30
C ARG A 47 4.21 -3.15 1.34
N GLN A 48 5.11 -2.20 1.60
CA GLN A 48 5.23 -0.99 0.77
C GLN A 48 5.43 -1.30 -0.71
N HIS A 49 6.24 -2.31 -1.06
CA HIS A 49 6.45 -2.67 -2.46
C HIS A 49 5.19 -3.24 -3.12
N GLU A 50 4.39 -4.05 -2.41
CA GLU A 50 3.12 -4.59 -2.91
C GLU A 50 2.14 -3.45 -3.24
N VAL A 51 2.09 -2.43 -2.37
CA VAL A 51 1.29 -1.21 -2.60
C VAL A 51 1.78 -0.41 -3.82
N LEU A 52 3.09 -0.33 -4.01
CA LEU A 52 3.70 0.45 -5.11
C LEU A 52 3.62 -0.26 -6.46
N GLU A 53 3.60 -1.59 -6.48
CA GLU A 53 3.51 -2.38 -7.72
C GLU A 53 2.07 -2.52 -8.23
N MET A 54 1.06 -2.26 -7.39
CA MET A 54 -0.35 -2.35 -7.76
C MET A 54 -0.69 -1.46 -8.97
N LYS A 55 -1.26 -2.10 -9.99
CA LYS A 55 -1.68 -1.50 -11.26
C LYS A 55 -3.18 -1.22 -11.29
N ALA A 56 -3.59 -0.33 -12.19
CA ALA A 56 -5.01 -0.06 -12.40
C ALA A 56 -5.76 -1.32 -12.86
N LEU A 57 -5.10 -2.19 -13.65
CA LEU A 57 -5.66 -3.47 -14.07
C LEU A 57 -6.02 -4.37 -12.89
N ASP A 58 -5.19 -4.43 -11.84
CA ASP A 58 -5.43 -5.27 -10.67
C ASP A 58 -6.72 -4.85 -9.96
N VAL A 59 -6.92 -3.53 -9.85
CA VAL A 59 -8.10 -2.94 -9.25
C VAL A 59 -9.36 -3.21 -10.09
N ARG A 60 -9.26 -3.12 -11.43
CA ARG A 60 -10.38 -3.43 -12.34
C ARG A 60 -10.73 -4.90 -12.34
N SER A 61 -9.73 -5.76 -12.23
CA SER A 61 -9.86 -7.22 -12.27
C SER A 61 -10.27 -7.82 -10.92
N MET A 62 -10.47 -6.99 -9.88
CA MET A 62 -10.94 -7.45 -8.59
C MET A 62 -12.27 -8.19 -8.68
N GLU A 63 -12.33 -9.38 -8.08
CA GLU A 63 -13.55 -10.17 -7.98
C GLU A 63 -13.82 -10.52 -6.50
N ARG A 64 -15.06 -10.33 -6.04
CA ARG A 64 -15.52 -10.75 -4.69
C ARG A 64 -14.62 -10.28 -3.54
N GLY A 65 -14.02 -9.09 -3.67
CA GLY A 65 -13.12 -8.52 -2.65
C GLY A 65 -11.72 -9.12 -2.66
N TRP A 66 -11.31 -9.80 -3.74
CA TRP A 66 -9.95 -10.28 -3.94
C TRP A 66 -9.25 -9.45 -5.01
N ILE A 67 -8.00 -9.08 -4.75
CA ILE A 67 -7.13 -8.37 -5.69
C ILE A 67 -5.88 -9.20 -5.94
N TRP A 68 -5.35 -9.14 -7.17
CA TRP A 68 -4.06 -9.73 -7.48
C TRP A 68 -2.94 -8.88 -6.88
N CYS A 69 -2.12 -9.48 -6.02
CA CYS A 69 -1.04 -8.80 -5.31
C CYS A 69 0.31 -9.29 -5.83
N HIS A 70 1.14 -8.36 -6.27
CA HIS A 70 2.49 -8.62 -6.79
C HIS A 70 3.52 -8.55 -5.66
N GLY A 71 3.88 -9.71 -5.11
CA GLY A 71 4.96 -9.83 -4.14
C GLY A 71 6.31 -10.12 -4.80
N LYS A 72 7.40 -9.90 -4.06
CA LYS A 72 8.77 -10.15 -4.55
C LYS A 72 9.03 -11.61 -4.94
N GLU A 73 8.50 -12.56 -4.17
CA GLU A 73 8.75 -14.00 -4.35
C GLU A 73 7.54 -14.76 -4.92
N ARG A 74 6.35 -14.18 -4.84
CA ARG A 74 5.10 -14.80 -5.27
C ARG A 74 4.05 -13.77 -5.63
N GLU A 75 3.16 -14.15 -6.53
CA GLU A 75 1.92 -13.45 -6.80
C GLU A 75 0.77 -14.23 -6.17
N GLU A 76 -0.17 -13.52 -5.55
CA GLU A 76 -1.30 -14.15 -4.87
C GLU A 76 -2.53 -13.26 -4.83
N PHE A 77 -3.71 -13.87 -4.68
CA PHE A 77 -4.91 -13.12 -4.36
C PHE A 77 -4.90 -12.70 -2.89
N ALA A 78 -5.05 -11.39 -2.65
CA ALA A 78 -5.17 -10.81 -1.32
C ALA A 78 -6.60 -10.29 -1.09
N PRO A 79 -7.17 -10.48 0.11
CA PRO A 79 -8.48 -9.93 0.43
C PRO A 79 -8.39 -8.41 0.65
N ILE A 80 -9.41 -7.69 0.21
CA ILE A 80 -9.56 -6.24 0.36
C ILE A 80 -10.97 -5.95 0.89
N LEU A 81 -11.06 -5.07 1.88
CA LEU A 81 -12.34 -4.63 2.43
C LEU A 81 -13.10 -3.71 1.46
N PRO A 82 -14.45 -3.74 1.45
CA PRO A 82 -15.27 -2.95 0.52
C PRO A 82 -14.93 -1.46 0.50
N GLU A 83 -14.71 -0.84 1.65
CA GLU A 83 -14.35 0.58 1.75
C GLU A 83 -13.02 0.91 1.06
N THR A 84 -12.08 -0.04 1.04
CA THR A 84 -10.83 0.10 0.29
C THR A 84 -11.06 -0.10 -1.20
N VAL A 85 -11.94 -1.03 -1.60
CA VAL A 85 -12.32 -1.23 -3.01
C VAL A 85 -12.85 0.07 -3.61
N ASP A 86 -13.80 0.72 -2.93
CA ASP A 86 -14.43 1.95 -3.41
C ASP A 86 -13.42 3.08 -3.60
N LEU A 87 -12.48 3.19 -2.66
CA LEU A 87 -11.42 4.17 -2.70
C LEU A 87 -10.44 3.92 -3.87
N LEU A 88 -10.01 2.66 -4.05
CA LEU A 88 -9.14 2.28 -5.16
C LEU A 88 -9.81 2.50 -6.51
N ARG A 89 -11.09 2.14 -6.65
CA ARG A 89 -11.88 2.40 -7.87
C ARG A 89 -11.98 3.88 -8.20
N THR A 90 -12.13 4.73 -7.18
CA THR A 90 -12.12 6.19 -7.36
C THR A 90 -10.77 6.67 -7.88
N LEU A 91 -9.66 6.13 -7.34
CA LEU A 91 -8.31 6.54 -7.72
C LEU A 91 -7.94 6.15 -9.16
N ILE A 92 -8.40 4.99 -9.65
CA ILE A 92 -8.07 4.51 -10.99
C ILE A 92 -8.96 5.07 -12.11
N SER A 93 -9.90 5.95 -11.77
CA SER A 93 -10.79 6.59 -12.74
C SER A 93 -9.97 7.41 -13.73
N GLY A 94 -9.91 6.96 -14.98
CA GLY A 94 -9.15 7.63 -16.05
C GLY A 94 -7.67 7.25 -16.14
N MET A 95 -7.22 6.22 -15.41
CA MET A 95 -5.89 5.64 -15.57
C MET A 95 -5.88 4.54 -16.64
N GLU A 96 -4.77 4.37 -17.34
CA GLU A 96 -4.50 3.21 -18.19
C GLU A 96 -4.16 1.97 -17.34
N ASP A 97 -4.38 0.78 -17.88
CA ASP A 97 -4.30 -0.48 -17.15
C ASP A 97 -2.91 -0.77 -16.55
N ASP A 98 -1.83 -0.31 -17.18
CA ASP A 98 -0.43 -0.52 -16.76
C ASP A 98 0.11 0.56 -15.80
N GLU A 99 -0.67 1.61 -15.55
CA GLU A 99 -0.30 2.67 -14.62
C GLU A 99 -0.33 2.20 -13.16
N GLN A 100 0.65 2.65 -12.38
CA GLN A 100 0.68 2.41 -10.92
C GLN A 100 -0.35 3.27 -10.21
N VAL A 101 -1.27 2.64 -9.47
CA VAL A 101 -2.31 3.33 -8.68
C VAL A 101 -1.66 4.31 -7.70
N ILE A 102 -0.59 3.86 -7.03
CA ILE A 102 0.21 4.66 -6.11
C ILE A 102 1.58 4.96 -6.74
N GLY A 103 1.57 5.72 -7.83
CA GLY A 103 2.80 6.19 -8.49
C GLY A 103 3.32 7.54 -7.98
N SER A 104 4.61 7.80 -8.20
CA SER A 104 5.22 9.12 -8.01
C SER A 104 4.52 10.20 -8.86
N VAL A 105 4.58 11.46 -8.41
CA VAL A 105 4.12 12.62 -9.20
C VAL A 105 5.19 13.04 -10.22
N ARG A 106 6.45 12.60 -10.04
CA ARG A 106 7.54 12.92 -10.98
C ARG A 106 7.26 12.30 -12.35
N GLY A 107 6.87 13.15 -13.31
CA GLY A 107 6.59 12.77 -14.69
C GLY A 107 5.15 13.03 -15.15
N ARG A 108 4.21 13.39 -14.24
CA ARG A 108 2.82 13.69 -14.61
C ARG A 108 2.52 15.16 -14.93
N ASP A 109 3.54 16.02 -14.91
CA ASP A 109 3.45 17.41 -15.40
C ASP A 109 3.65 17.49 -16.93
N ARG A 110 2.77 16.86 -17.73
CA ARG A 110 2.56 17.21 -19.15
C ARG A 110 1.19 16.74 -19.68
N ALA A 111 0.11 17.13 -19.01
CA ALA A 111 -1.19 17.31 -19.66
C ALA A 111 -2.17 17.82 -18.60
N ILE A 112 -2.34 19.14 -18.54
CA ILE A 112 -3.58 19.88 -18.28
C ILE A 112 -3.16 21.35 -18.30
N ARG A 113 -3.27 21.94 -19.48
CA ARG A 113 -3.57 23.36 -19.70
C ARG A 113 -4.75 23.39 -20.65
#